data_AF-A0A2J0LW74-F1
#
_entry.id   AF-A0A2J0LW74-F1
#
_cell.length_a   1.000
_cell.length_b   1.000
_cell.length_c   1.000
_cell.angle_alpha   90.00
_cell.angle_beta   90.00
_cell.angle_gamma   90.00
#
_symmetry.space_group_name_H-M   'P 1'
#
loop_
_entity.id
_entity.type
_entity.pdbx_description
1 polymer ?
#
loop_
_entity_poly.entity_id
_entity_poly.type
_entity_poly.pdbx_seq_one_letter_code
_entity_poly.pdbx_strand_id
1 'polypeptide(L)'
;MAKNKPVRVVIVWLFKVITLIVLIVPVRLGLALSQVFGRLCFYILRKERKKAFENLDAVFGNTKSKAEKRSIAKKVFENLGKNFIEVVSIPKFNRDNINKYVSCRNIGVLRRFVRE
;
A
#
# COMPACT_ATOMS: atom_id res chain seq x y z
N MET A 1 4.48 13.20 15.24
CA MET A 1 5.39 14.21 14.65
C MET A 1 6.63 14.27 15.53
N ALA A 2 7.83 13.94 15.02
CA ALA A 2 9.04 13.79 15.85
C ALA A 2 9.43 15.13 16.49
N LYS A 3 9.45 15.19 17.83
CA LYS A 3 9.76 16.41 18.60
C LYS A 3 11.26 16.79 18.55
N ASN A 4 12.13 15.83 18.23
CA ASN A 4 13.58 16.01 18.27
C ASN A 4 14.16 16.25 16.87
N LYS A 5 14.87 17.37 16.68
CA LYS A 5 15.55 17.74 15.42
C LYS A 5 16.39 16.60 14.79
N PRO A 6 17.23 15.83 15.52
CA PRO A 6 18.03 14.76 14.89
C PRO A 6 17.17 13.59 14.40
N VAL A 7 16.12 13.21 15.12
CA VAL A 7 15.21 12.12 14.72
C VAL A 7 14.52 12.44 13.39
N ARG A 8 14.12 13.71 13.20
CA ARG A 8 13.53 14.15 11.93
C ARG A 8 14.49 13.96 10.76
N VAL A 9 15.76 14.35 10.95
CA VAL A 9 16.79 14.22 9.91
C VAL A 9 17.00 12.75 9.54
N VAL A 10 17.12 11.86 10.53
CA VAL A 10 17.26 10.42 10.30
C VAL A 10 16.06 9.85 9.53
N ILE A 11 14.83 10.19 9.92
CA ILE A 11 13.62 9.72 9.22
C ILE A 11 13.60 10.18 7.76
N VAL A 12 13.95 11.45 7.50
CA VAL A 12 13.96 12.00 6.14
C VAL A 12 15.01 11.30 5.28
N TRP A 13 16.23 11.09 5.80
CA TRP A 13 17.27 10.38 5.07
C TRP A 13 16.91 8.92 4.79
N LEU A 14 16.38 8.22 5.79
CA LEU A 14 15.88 6.86 5.62
C LEU A 14 14.81 6.79 4.52
N PHE A 15 13.85 7.71 4.53
CA PHE A 15 12.82 7.79 3.51
C PHE A 15 13.38 8.07 2.11
N LYS A 16 14.36 8.98 1.99
CA LYS A 16 15.04 9.26 0.71
C LYS A 16 15.78 8.03 0.17
N VAL A 17 16.50 7.29 1.02
CA VAL A 17 17.20 6.08 0.63
C VAL A 17 16.22 5.00 0.17
N ILE A 18 15.15 4.77 0.92
CA ILE A 18 14.09 3.82 0.52
C ILE A 18 13.49 4.23 -0.82
N THR A 19 13.19 5.53 -1.01
CA THR A 19 12.66 6.06 -2.27
C THR A 19 13.60 5.79 -3.44
N LEU A 20 14.89 6.06 -3.28
CA LEU A 20 15.90 5.80 -4.31
C LEU A 20 15.95 4.32 -4.69
N ILE A 21 15.97 3.42 -3.70
CA ILE A 21 15.97 1.97 -3.92
C ILE A 21 14.73 1.55 -4.71
N VAL A 22 13.54 2.00 -4.28
CA VAL A 22 12.28 1.67 -4.97
C VAL A 22 12.30 2.22 -6.40
N LEU A 23 12.87 3.39 -6.65
CA LEU A 23 12.96 3.99 -7.97
C LEU A 23 13.90 3.24 -8.93
N ILE A 24 14.90 2.52 -8.42
CA ILE A 24 15.81 1.70 -9.24
C ILE A 24 15.23 0.30 -9.52
N VAL A 25 14.50 -0.29 -8.57
CA VAL A 25 13.98 -1.67 -8.68
C VAL A 25 12.77 -1.76 -9.64
N PRO A 26 12.65 -2.78 -10.51
CA PRO A 26 11.46 -2.97 -11.34
C PRO A 26 10.16 -3.05 -10.52
N VAL A 27 9.09 -2.39 -10.97
CA VAL A 27 7.82 -2.26 -10.22
C VAL A 27 7.28 -3.61 -9.76
N ARG A 28 7.27 -4.62 -10.64
CA ARG A 28 6.80 -5.98 -10.33
C ARG A 28 7.58 -6.63 -9.19
N LEU A 29 8.90 -6.43 -9.16
CA LEU A 29 9.76 -6.95 -8.09
C LEU A 29 9.51 -6.21 -6.77
N GLY A 30 9.39 -4.88 -6.82
CA GLY A 30 9.01 -4.08 -5.65
C GLY A 30 7.67 -4.51 -5.03
N LEU A 31 6.67 -4.80 -5.87
CA LEU A 31 5.36 -5.32 -5.43
C LEU A 31 5.47 -6.70 -4.77
N ALA A 32 6.31 -7.60 -5.30
CA ALA A 32 6.53 -8.91 -4.70
C ALA A 32 7.26 -8.81 -3.35
N LEU A 33 8.32 -8.00 -3.26
CA LEU A 33 9.09 -7.79 -2.03
C LEU A 33 8.23 -7.13 -0.94
N SER A 34 7.46 -6.11 -1.29
CA SER A 34 6.57 -5.43 -0.35
C SER A 34 5.43 -6.33 0.15
N GLN A 35 4.97 -7.30 -0.65
CA GLN A 35 4.02 -8.30 -0.20
C GLN A 35 4.60 -9.16 0.93
N VAL A 36 5.82 -9.67 0.75
CA VAL A 36 6.51 -10.45 1.79
C VAL A 36 6.77 -9.60 3.03
N PHE A 37 7.25 -8.37 2.84
CA PHE A 37 7.50 -7.44 3.93
C PHE A 37 6.21 -7.10 4.70
N GLY A 38 5.10 -6.85 4.00
CA GLY A 38 3.79 -6.62 4.61
C GLY A 38 3.33 -7.80 5.47
N ARG A 39 3.53 -9.04 5.00
CA ARG A 39 3.28 -10.24 5.83
C ARG A 39 4.13 -10.27 7.09
N LEU A 40 5.40 -9.91 7.01
CA LEU A 40 6.27 -9.83 8.19
C LEU A 40 5.77 -8.74 9.16
N CYS A 41 5.40 -7.57 8.65
CA CYS A 41 4.83 -6.49 9.45
C CYS A 41 3.55 -6.91 10.18
N PHE A 42 2.70 -7.76 9.58
CA PHE A 42 1.52 -8.31 10.27
C PHE A 42 1.91 -9.04 11.56
N TYR A 43 3.02 -9.77 11.59
CA TYR A 43 3.47 -10.49 12.79
C TYR A 43 4.15 -9.58 13.82
N ILE A 44 4.94 -8.60 13.35
CA ILE A 44 5.71 -7.67 14.18
C ILE A 44 4.83 -6.59 14.82
N LEU A 45 3.96 -5.94 14.03
CA LEU A 45 3.18 -4.77 14.44
C LEU A 45 1.89 -5.16 15.17
N ARG A 46 2.03 -5.71 16.38
CA ARG A 46 0.91 -6.23 17.20
C ARG A 46 -0.21 -5.20 17.41
N LYS A 47 0.14 -3.93 17.65
CA LYS A 47 -0.82 -2.83 17.88
C LYS A 47 -1.66 -2.55 16.64
N GLU A 48 -1.03 -2.42 15.48
CA GLU A 48 -1.75 -2.18 14.22
C GLU A 48 -2.56 -3.40 13.79
N ARG A 49 -2.05 -4.60 14.06
CA ARG A 49 -2.80 -5.85 13.84
C ARG A 49 -4.07 -5.89 14.69
N LYS A 50 -4.02 -5.44 15.95
CA LYS A 50 -5.19 -5.36 16.83
C LYS A 50 -6.26 -4.44 16.23
N LYS A 51 -5.87 -3.24 15.79
CA LYS A 51 -6.80 -2.30 15.14
C LYS A 51 -7.43 -2.88 13.87
N ALA A 52 -6.65 -3.61 13.07
CA ALA A 52 -7.18 -4.27 11.88
C ALA A 52 -8.27 -5.29 12.24
N PHE A 53 -8.10 -6.05 13.32
CA PHE A 53 -9.14 -6.96 13.80
C PHE A 53 -10.35 -6.21 14.38
N GLU A 54 -10.13 -5.17 15.18
CA GLU A 54 -11.22 -4.33 15.72
C GLU A 54 -12.09 -3.75 14.59
N ASN A 55 -11.47 -3.25 13.51
CA ASN A 55 -12.19 -2.77 12.34
C ASN A 55 -12.96 -3.89 11.63
N LEU A 56 -12.36 -5.07 11.47
CA LEU A 56 -13.03 -6.21 10.84
C LEU A 56 -14.17 -6.77 11.70
N ASP A 57 -14.03 -6.73 13.01
CA ASP A 57 -15.08 -7.13 13.95
C ASP A 57 -16.24 -6.13 13.90
N ALA A 58 -15.96 -4.83 13.85
CA ALA A 58 -16.98 -3.79 13.72
C ALA A 58 -17.78 -3.89 12.42
N VAL A 59 -17.12 -4.18 11.29
CA VAL A 59 -17.79 -4.22 9.97
C VAL A 59 -18.43 -5.57 9.68
N PHE A 60 -17.72 -6.68 9.95
CA PHE A 60 -18.21 -8.01 9.58
C PHE A 60 -18.97 -8.71 10.70
N GLY A 61 -18.82 -8.30 11.97
CA GLY A 61 -19.49 -8.99 13.09
C GLY A 61 -19.26 -10.50 13.02
N ASN A 62 -20.33 -11.29 13.03
CA ASN A 62 -20.25 -12.75 12.92
C ASN A 62 -20.37 -13.30 11.49
N THR A 63 -20.48 -12.44 10.47
CA THR A 63 -20.61 -12.89 9.06
C THR A 63 -19.31 -13.46 8.48
N LYS A 64 -18.18 -13.28 9.19
CA LYS A 64 -16.87 -13.84 8.85
C LYS A 64 -16.24 -14.53 10.05
N SER A 65 -15.71 -15.73 9.81
CA SER A 65 -14.96 -16.48 10.81
C SER A 65 -13.67 -15.76 11.22
N LYS A 66 -13.12 -16.12 12.39
CA LYS A 66 -11.81 -15.61 12.84
C LYS A 66 -10.69 -15.90 11.83
N ALA A 67 -10.73 -17.05 11.16
CA ALA A 67 -9.75 -17.43 10.14
C ALA A 67 -9.86 -16.55 8.90
N GLU A 68 -11.07 -16.27 8.42
CA GLU A 68 -11.29 -15.35 7.29
C GLU A 68 -10.85 -13.93 7.65
N LYS A 69 -11.23 -13.41 8.82
CA LYS A 69 -10.78 -12.09 9.30
C LYS A 69 -9.26 -12.01 9.38
N ARG A 70 -8.58 -13.08 9.83
CA ARG A 70 -7.12 -13.15 9.85
C ARG A 70 -6.52 -13.13 8.44
N SER A 71 -7.13 -13.80 7.49
CA SER A 71 -6.72 -13.78 6.08
C SER A 71 -6.87 -12.39 5.46
N ILE A 72 -8.01 -11.73 5.71
CA ILE A 72 -8.26 -10.35 5.27
C ILE A 72 -7.25 -9.40 5.92
N ALA A 73 -7.03 -9.49 7.23
CA ALA A 73 -6.06 -8.65 7.93
C ALA A 73 -4.65 -8.83 7.36
N LYS A 74 -4.17 -10.05 7.09
CA LYS A 74 -2.88 -10.27 6.42
C LYS A 74 -2.82 -9.57 5.05
N LYS A 75 -3.87 -9.70 4.24
CA LYS A 75 -3.98 -9.03 2.93
C LYS A 75 -3.96 -7.51 3.06
N VAL A 76 -4.55 -6.94 4.11
CA VAL A 76 -4.47 -5.49 4.37
C VAL A 76 -3.01 -5.05 4.53
N PHE A 77 -2.20 -5.76 5.32
CA PHE A 77 -0.78 -5.42 5.49
C PHE A 77 0.04 -5.63 4.21
N GLU A 78 -0.24 -6.70 3.46
CA GLU A 78 0.35 -6.92 2.13
C GLU A 78 0.04 -5.75 1.19
N ASN A 79 -1.22 -5.31 1.15
CA ASN A 79 -1.67 -4.23 0.29
C ASN A 79 -1.12 -2.87 0.73
N LEU A 80 -0.95 -2.62 2.03
CA LEU A 80 -0.30 -1.40 2.52
C LEU A 80 1.14 -1.28 2.00
N GLY A 81 1.89 -2.40 2.00
CA GLY A 81 3.22 -2.44 1.40
C GLY A 81 3.19 -2.17 -0.11
N LYS A 82 2.26 -2.79 -0.84
CA LYS A 82 2.09 -2.58 -2.28
C LYS A 82 1.73 -1.14 -2.61
N ASN A 83 0.77 -0.55 -1.90
CA ASN A 83 0.37 0.85 -2.06
C ASN A 83 1.56 1.80 -1.88
N PHE A 84 2.44 1.53 -0.90
CA PHE A 84 3.65 2.33 -0.71
C PHE A 84 4.58 2.26 -1.94
N ILE A 85 4.83 1.06 -2.46
CA ILE A 85 5.64 0.88 -3.67
C ILE A 85 5.00 1.55 -4.88
N GLU A 86 3.68 1.43 -5.07
CA GLU A 86 2.94 2.03 -6.18
C GLU A 86 3.07 3.56 -6.16
N VAL A 87 2.83 4.19 -5.01
CA VAL A 87 2.93 5.64 -4.84
C VAL A 87 4.36 6.14 -5.10
N VAL A 88 5.36 5.48 -4.52
CA VAL A 88 6.77 5.85 -4.75
C VAL A 88 7.19 5.62 -6.20
N SER A 89 6.57 4.66 -6.90
CA SER A 89 6.86 4.34 -8.30
C SER A 89 6.16 5.26 -9.30
N ILE A 90 5.30 6.20 -8.88
CA ILE A 90 4.59 7.14 -9.78
C ILE A 90 5.52 7.79 -10.82
N PRO A 91 6.73 8.29 -10.46
CA PRO A 91 7.63 8.91 -11.43
C PRO A 91 8.11 7.97 -12.57
N LYS A 92 7.93 6.65 -12.43
CA LYS A 92 8.26 5.68 -13.49
C LYS A 92 7.18 5.58 -14.57
N PHE A 93 6.00 6.13 -14.31
CA PHE A 93 4.86 6.06 -15.22
C PHE A 93 4.80 7.30 -16.10
N ASN A 94 4.61 7.08 -17.40
CA ASN A 94 4.42 8.13 -18.40
C ASN A 94 3.27 7.75 -19.35
N ARG A 95 2.90 8.67 -20.24
CA ARG A 95 1.78 8.45 -21.18
C ARG A 95 1.95 7.19 -22.03
N ASP A 96 3.19 6.84 -22.37
CA ASP A 96 3.49 5.73 -23.27
C ASP A 96 3.47 4.37 -22.56
N ASN A 97 3.72 4.34 -21.25
CA ASN A 97 3.85 3.09 -20.49
C ASN A 97 2.72 2.83 -19.49
N ILE A 98 1.93 3.84 -19.12
CA ILE A 98 0.93 3.74 -18.04
C ILE A 98 -0.16 2.69 -18.34
N ASN A 99 -0.51 2.52 -19.62
CA ASN A 99 -1.49 1.53 -20.07
C ASN A 99 -1.03 0.07 -19.84
N LYS A 100 0.27 -0.16 -19.58
CA LYS A 100 0.79 -1.49 -19.20
C LYS A 100 0.46 -1.87 -17.76
N TYR A 101 0.11 -0.89 -16.93
CA TYR A 101 -0.10 -1.04 -15.49
C TYR A 101 -1.54 -0.76 -15.06
N VAL A 102 -2.23 0.15 -15.75
CA VAL A 102 -3.56 0.62 -15.38
C VAL A 102 -4.54 0.36 -16.52
N SER A 103 -5.70 -0.19 -16.17
CA SER A 103 -6.87 -0.25 -17.05
C SER A 103 -8.05 0.46 -16.39
N CYS A 104 -8.73 1.32 -17.14
CA CYS A 104 -9.89 2.05 -16.65
C CYS A 104 -11.16 1.38 -17.15
N ARG A 105 -12.01 0.90 -16.24
CA ARG A 105 -13.35 0.41 -16.58
C ARG A 105 -14.37 1.55 -16.48
N ASN A 106 -15.38 1.53 -17.36
CA ASN A 106 -16.48 2.52 -17.40
C ASN A 106 -16.07 3.99 -17.60
N ILE A 107 -14.94 4.27 -18.27
CA ILE A 107 -14.48 5.65 -18.55
C ILE A 107 -15.47 6.46 -19.40
N GLY A 108 -16.37 5.77 -20.14
CA GLY A 108 -17.41 6.40 -20.95
C GLY A 108 -18.42 7.21 -20.13
N VAL A 109 -18.71 6.80 -18.88
CA VAL A 109 -19.60 7.55 -17.97
C VAL A 109 -19.00 8.92 -17.67
N LEU A 110 -17.72 8.94 -17.31
CA LEU A 110 -16.97 10.16 -17.04
C LEU A 110 -16.93 11.09 -18.26
N ARG A 111 -16.76 10.53 -19.46
CA ARG A 111 -16.77 11.31 -20.71
C ARG A 111 -18.13 11.95 -21.04
N ARG A 112 -19.24 11.35 -20.59
CA ARG A 112 -20.57 11.96 -20.76
C ARG A 112 -20.71 13.22 -19.91
N PHE A 113 -20.34 13.14 -18.63
CA PHE A 113 -20.42 14.27 -17.70
C PHE A 113 -19.46 15.43 -18.01
N VAL A 114 -18.29 15.16 -18.60
CA VAL A 114 -17.31 16.22 -18.92
C VAL A 114 -17.62 16.93 -20.26
N ARG A 115 -18.57 16.40 -21.05
CA ARG A 115 -18.98 16.98 -22.35
C ARG A 115 -20.24 17.84 -22.28
N GLU A 116 -20.88 17.91 -21.11
CA GLU A 116 -21.91 18.89 -20.74
C GLU A 116 -21.23 20.10 -20.08
#